data_AF-A0A4P5V8W2-F1
#
_entry.id   AF-A0A4P5V8W2-F1
#
_cell.length_a   1.000
_cell.length_b   1.000
_cell.length_c   1.000
_cell.angle_alpha   90.00
_cell.angle_beta   90.00
_cell.angle_gamma   90.00
#
_symmetry.space_group_name_H-M   'P 1'
#
loop_
_entity.id
_entity.type
_entity.pdbx_description
1 polymer ?
#
loop_
_entity_poly.entity_id
_entity_poly.type
_entity_poly.pdbx_seq_one_letter_code
_entity_poly.pdbx_strand_id
1 'polypeptide(L)'
;MEWHAESDWEPDDPSEVSAGSCILVPVPDGDQSGRLLRSVGYAEAEQAVGNYRFLDDATFVLNTQYGQSMAEERIWFVSEHVRCRSSVLRTSAGSGVLQTSFASEVRRINLQS
;
A
#
# COMPACT_ATOMS: atom_id res chain seq x y z
N MET A 1 -8.86 5.60 3.93
CA MET A 1 -7.47 6.11 3.94
C MET A 1 -7.48 7.37 3.09
N GLU A 2 -6.86 8.43 3.60
CA GLU A 2 -6.70 9.69 2.88
C GLU A 2 -5.21 10.02 2.92
N TRP A 3 -4.70 10.67 1.87
CA TRP A 3 -3.31 11.09 1.81
C TRP A 3 -3.19 12.46 1.16
N HIS A 4 -2.16 13.17 1.57
CA HIS A 4 -1.62 14.35 0.91
C HIS A 4 -0.11 14.16 0.78
N ALA A 5 0.45 14.43 -0.39
CA ALA A 5 1.86 14.21 -0.70
C ALA A 5 2.40 15.34 -1.59
N GLU A 6 3.69 15.59 -1.50
CA GLU A 6 4.43 16.42 -2.45
C GLU A 6 5.43 15.50 -3.16
N SER A 7 5.65 15.72 -4.46
CA SER A 7 6.54 14.89 -5.28
C SER A 7 7.61 15.75 -5.93
N ASP A 8 8.87 15.37 -5.75
CA ASP A 8 10.02 16.03 -6.39
C ASP A 8 10.14 15.67 -7.90
N TRP A 9 9.26 14.80 -8.42
CA TRP A 9 9.30 14.34 -9.81
C TRP A 9 8.54 15.24 -10.78
N GLU A 10 7.62 16.09 -10.30
CA GLU A 10 6.80 16.98 -11.12
C GLU A 10 7.11 18.45 -10.77
N PRO A 11 8.13 19.06 -11.41
CA PRO A 11 8.56 20.42 -11.09
C PRO A 11 7.57 21.50 -11.54
N ASP A 12 6.66 21.20 -12.48
CA ASP A 12 5.83 22.21 -13.16
C ASP A 12 4.37 22.25 -12.67
N ASP A 13 3.86 21.20 -12.02
CA ASP A 13 2.55 21.21 -11.32
C ASP A 13 2.58 20.25 -10.12
N PRO A 14 2.93 20.72 -8.91
CA PRO A 14 2.99 19.87 -7.73
C PRO A 14 1.62 19.31 -7.32
N SER A 15 0.51 19.74 -7.94
CA SER A 15 -0.84 19.42 -7.49
C SER A 15 -1.47 18.18 -8.14
N GLU A 16 -0.96 17.69 -9.28
CA GLU A 16 -1.63 16.61 -10.03
C GLU A 16 -1.63 15.24 -9.31
N VAL A 17 -0.71 15.00 -8.37
CA VAL A 17 -0.67 13.77 -7.54
C VAL A 17 -0.70 14.06 -6.04
N SER A 18 -1.13 15.27 -5.66
CA SER A 18 -0.93 15.80 -4.30
C SER A 18 -1.89 15.24 -3.24
N ALA A 19 -3.03 14.68 -3.60
CA ALA A 19 -4.03 14.24 -2.62
C ALA A 19 -4.95 13.14 -3.15
N GLY A 20 -5.45 12.28 -2.27
CA GLY A 20 -6.41 11.25 -2.65
C GLY A 20 -7.03 10.52 -1.48
N SER A 21 -8.01 9.68 -1.78
CA SER A 21 -8.65 8.82 -0.80
C SER A 21 -8.97 7.44 -1.37
N CYS A 22 -8.97 6.44 -0.48
CA CYS A 22 -9.28 5.06 -0.79
C CYS A 22 -10.04 4.41 0.36
N ILE A 23 -11.10 3.69 0.03
CA ILE A 23 -11.82 2.80 0.95
C ILE A 23 -11.14 1.44 0.89
N LEU A 24 -10.90 0.86 2.07
CA LEU A 24 -10.31 -0.47 2.25
C LEU A 24 -11.32 -1.33 3.02
N VAL A 25 -11.75 -2.46 2.44
CA VAL A 25 -12.69 -3.39 3.08
C VAL A 25 -12.04 -4.77 3.19
N PRO A 26 -11.64 -5.23 4.39
CA PRO A 26 -11.17 -6.59 4.58
C PRO A 26 -12.35 -7.57 4.59
N VAL A 27 -12.19 -8.67 3.87
CA VAL A 27 -13.11 -9.82 3.84
C VAL A 27 -12.31 -11.04 4.31
N PRO A 28 -12.38 -11.39 5.59
CA PRO A 28 -11.61 -12.50 6.14
C PRO A 28 -12.04 -13.85 5.53
N ASP A 29 -11.06 -14.65 5.13
CA ASP A 29 -11.25 -16.06 4.75
C ASP A 29 -10.69 -17.01 5.85
N GLY A 30 -10.02 -16.47 6.87
CA GLY A 30 -9.53 -17.15 8.07
C GLY A 30 -8.93 -16.17 9.07
N ASP A 31 -8.37 -16.68 10.17
CA ASP A 31 -7.87 -15.84 11.28
C ASP A 31 -6.75 -14.87 10.86
N GLN A 32 -5.92 -15.29 9.91
CA GLN A 32 -4.74 -14.55 9.47
C GLN A 32 -4.71 -14.28 7.97
N SER A 33 -5.83 -14.47 7.25
CA SER A 33 -5.85 -14.28 5.80
C SER A 33 -7.23 -13.93 5.26
N GLY A 34 -7.26 -13.36 4.07
CA GLY A 34 -8.51 -13.06 3.37
C GLY A 34 -8.28 -12.20 2.15
N ARG A 35 -9.32 -11.50 1.73
CA ARG A 35 -9.27 -10.54 0.64
C ARG A 35 -9.40 -9.11 1.15
N LEU A 36 -8.76 -8.17 0.46
CA LEU A 36 -8.88 -6.74 0.72
C LEU A 36 -9.42 -6.07 -0.53
N LEU A 37 -10.64 -5.54 -0.45
CA LEU A 37 -11.23 -4.73 -1.50
C LEU A 37 -10.71 -3.30 -1.36
N ARG A 38 -10.22 -2.73 -2.47
CA ARG A 38 -9.74 -1.36 -2.55
C ARG A 38 -10.52 -0.60 -3.62
N SER A 39 -11.05 0.57 -3.27
CA SER A 39 -11.75 1.43 -4.24
C SER A 39 -10.80 2.04 -5.26
N VAL A 40 -9.54 2.28 -4.86
CA VAL A 40 -8.45 2.77 -5.71
C VAL A 40 -7.21 1.93 -5.41
N GLY A 41 -6.58 1.39 -6.45
CA GLY A 41 -5.37 0.60 -6.34
C GLY A 41 -4.17 1.41 -5.86
N TYR A 42 -3.15 0.71 -5.39
CA TYR A 42 -1.89 1.33 -4.96
C TYR A 42 -1.00 1.71 -6.15
N ALA A 43 -0.92 0.84 -7.16
CA ALA A 43 -0.09 1.07 -8.34
C ALA A 43 -0.88 1.62 -9.53
N GLU A 44 -2.10 1.15 -9.73
CA GLU A 44 -2.98 1.57 -10.81
C GLU A 44 -4.27 2.14 -10.22
N ALA A 45 -4.79 3.24 -10.78
CA ALA A 45 -5.97 3.95 -10.30
C ALA A 45 -7.28 3.22 -10.67
N GLU A 46 -7.35 1.93 -10.39
CA GLU A 46 -8.50 1.05 -10.62
C GLU A 46 -8.97 0.37 -9.34
N GLN A 47 -10.21 -0.11 -9.32
CA GLN A 47 -10.69 -0.95 -8.22
C GLN A 47 -9.91 -2.26 -8.21
N ALA A 48 -9.42 -2.64 -7.04
CA ALA A 48 -8.53 -3.79 -6.92
C ALA A 48 -8.95 -4.70 -5.78
N VAL A 49 -8.79 -6.00 -6.00
CA VAL A 49 -8.97 -7.03 -4.98
C VAL A 49 -7.61 -7.68 -4.73
N GLY A 50 -7.11 -7.52 -3.50
CA GLY A 50 -5.87 -8.16 -3.08
C GLY A 50 -6.12 -9.33 -2.14
N ASN A 51 -5.21 -10.30 -2.12
CA ASN A 51 -5.17 -11.36 -1.12
C ASN A 51 -4.20 -10.94 -0.03
N TYR A 52 -4.68 -10.86 1.21
CA TYR A 52 -3.84 -10.53 2.36
C TYR A 52 -3.57 -11.76 3.22
N ARG A 53 -2.43 -11.73 3.91
CA ARG A 53 -2.15 -12.61 5.04
C ARG A 53 -1.27 -11.92 6.08
N PHE A 54 -1.40 -12.34 7.32
CA PHE A 54 -0.44 -12.04 8.38
C PHE A 54 0.59 -13.18 8.44
N LEU A 55 1.85 -12.81 8.64
CA LEU A 55 2.92 -13.74 8.97
C LEU A 55 2.98 -13.95 10.49
N ASP A 56 3.76 -14.95 10.92
CA ASP A 56 3.95 -15.28 12.33
C ASP A 56 4.55 -14.12 13.15
N ASP A 57 5.28 -13.20 12.49
CA ASP A 57 5.83 -11.98 13.09
C ASP A 57 4.88 -10.77 13.04
N ALA A 58 3.60 -11.01 12.72
CA ALA A 58 2.55 -10.01 12.51
C ALA A 58 2.77 -9.08 11.30
N THR A 59 3.71 -9.36 10.40
CA THR A 59 3.84 -8.64 9.14
C THR A 59 2.60 -8.88 8.28
N PHE A 60 1.96 -7.80 7.84
CA PHE A 60 0.86 -7.82 6.88
C PHE A 60 1.42 -7.89 5.46
N VAL A 61 1.11 -8.95 4.73
CA VAL A 61 1.47 -9.14 3.33
C VAL A 61 0.21 -9.01 2.49
N LEU A 62 0.25 -8.17 1.46
CA LEU A 62 -0.83 -8.02 0.50
C LEU A 62 -0.32 -8.23 -0.91
N ASN A 63 -0.98 -9.13 -1.63
CA ASN A 63 -0.76 -9.35 -3.05
C ASN A 63 -1.95 -8.84 -3.83
N THR A 64 -1.74 -7.85 -4.70
CA THR A 64 -2.78 -7.28 -5.56
C THR A 64 -2.40 -7.49 -7.01
N GLN A 65 -3.30 -8.11 -7.77
CA GLN A 65 -3.18 -8.24 -9.22
C GLN A 65 -3.89 -7.07 -9.89
N TYR A 66 -3.19 -6.39 -10.78
CA TYR A 66 -3.72 -5.42 -11.72
C TYR A 66 -3.68 -6.01 -13.14
N GLY A 67 -4.27 -5.33 -14.12
CA GLY A 67 -4.43 -5.86 -15.47
C GLY A 67 -3.16 -6.52 -16.06
N GLN A 68 -2.04 -5.80 -16.09
CA GLN A 68 -0.75 -6.30 -16.61
C GLN A 68 0.38 -6.27 -15.58
N SER A 69 0.07 -5.95 -14.33
CA SER A 69 1.06 -5.83 -13.26
C SER A 69 0.58 -6.52 -11.97
N MET A 70 1.51 -6.84 -11.08
CA MET A 70 1.21 -7.37 -9.76
C MET A 70 2.01 -6.60 -8.71
N ALA A 71 1.38 -6.25 -7.59
CA ALA A 71 2.05 -5.63 -6.46
C ALA A 71 2.08 -6.61 -5.27
N GLU A 72 3.26 -6.81 -4.71
CA GLU A 72 3.42 -7.37 -3.37
C GLU A 72 3.79 -6.22 -2.43
N GLU A 73 3.00 -6.03 -1.37
CA GLU A 73 3.26 -5.09 -0.29
C GLU A 73 3.50 -5.85 1.01
N ARG A 74 4.52 -5.45 1.77
CA ARG A 74 4.81 -5.91 3.12
C ARG A 74 4.75 -4.72 4.06
N ILE A 75 3.91 -4.81 5.09
CA ILE A 75 3.67 -3.73 6.04
C ILE A 75 3.87 -4.28 7.45
N TRP A 76 4.69 -3.62 8.25
CA TRP A 76 4.98 -4.04 9.62
C TRP A 76 5.20 -2.82 10.53
N PHE A 77 5.09 -3.04 11.84
CA PHE A 77 5.40 -2.02 12.83
C PHE A 77 6.80 -2.28 13.39
N VAL A 78 7.70 -1.31 13.25
CA VAL A 78 9.03 -1.34 13.89
C VAL A 78 8.91 -0.92 15.36
N SER A 79 7.94 -0.08 15.67
CA SER A 79 7.52 0.28 17.03
C SER A 79 6.04 0.67 17.04
N GLU A 80 5.48 0.98 18.20
CA GLU A 80 4.08 1.42 18.34
C GLU A 80 3.71 2.63 17.44
N HIS A 81 4.70 3.46 17.13
CA HIS A 81 4.52 4.72 16.41
C HIS A 81 5.23 4.77 15.06
N VAL A 82 5.91 3.70 14.66
CA VAL A 82 6.63 3.64 13.39
C VAL A 82 6.18 2.40 12.62
N ARG A 83 5.50 2.64 11.50
CA ARG A 83 5.14 1.63 10.51
C ARG A 83 6.10 1.72 9.34
N CYS A 84 6.50 0.57 8.81
CA CYS A 84 7.25 0.49 7.57
C CYS A 84 6.45 -0.27 6.52
N ARG A 85 6.71 0.08 5.27
CA ARG A 85 6.14 -0.59 4.11
C ARG A 85 7.20 -0.77 3.04
N SER A 86 7.32 -1.97 2.52
CA SER A 86 8.09 -2.26 1.31
C SER A 86 7.15 -2.82 0.25
N SER A 87 7.33 -2.41 -1.00
CA SER A 87 6.54 -2.89 -2.12
C SER A 87 7.40 -3.22 -3.33
N VAL A 88 6.95 -4.22 -4.09
CA VAL A 88 7.50 -4.58 -5.39
C VAL A 88 6.36 -4.65 -6.39
N LEU A 89 6.46 -3.87 -7.47
CA LEU A 89 5.60 -3.96 -8.64
C LEU A 89 6.32 -4.79 -9.70
N ARG A 90 5.64 -5.82 -10.22
CA ARG A 90 6.17 -6.71 -11.26
C ARG A 90 5.22 -6.76 -12.44
N THR A 91 5.73 -7.16 -13.60
CA THR A 91 4.86 -7.52 -14.74
C THR A 91 4.05 -8.77 -14.41
N SER A 92 2.85 -8.92 -14.99
CA SER A 92 2.00 -10.11 -14.85
C SER A 92 2.69 -11.42 -15.27
N ALA A 93 3.68 -11.34 -16.18
CA ALA A 93 4.55 -12.45 -16.56
C ALA A 93 5.58 -12.84 -15.48
N GLY A 94 5.63 -12.13 -14.35
CA GLY A 94 6.38 -12.48 -13.13
C GLY A 94 7.88 -12.18 -13.14
N SER A 95 8.51 -12.02 -14.30
CA SER A 95 9.98 -11.87 -14.41
C SER A 95 10.49 -10.44 -14.37
N GLY A 96 9.68 -9.46 -14.78
CA GLY A 96 10.09 -8.05 -14.82
C GLY A 96 9.76 -7.33 -13.52
N VAL A 97 10.78 -6.80 -12.83
CA VAL A 97 10.58 -5.84 -11.73
C VAL A 97 10.40 -4.45 -12.36
N LEU A 98 9.23 -3.85 -12.16
CA LEU A 98 8.90 -2.52 -12.67
C LEU A 98 9.34 -1.44 -11.70
N GLN A 99 9.05 -1.65 -10.41
CA GLN A 99 9.37 -0.68 -9.36
C GLN A 99 9.54 -1.40 -8.02
N THR A 100 10.42 -0.86 -7.18
CA THR A 100 10.49 -1.19 -5.76
C THR A 100 10.38 0.09 -4.96
N SER A 101 9.67 0.06 -3.84
CA SER A 101 9.53 1.21 -2.97
C SER A 101 9.67 0.84 -1.50
N PHE A 102 10.10 1.81 -0.71
CA PHE A 102 10.15 1.72 0.74
C PHE A 102 9.59 3.00 1.34
N ALA A 103 8.77 2.85 2.38
CA ALA A 103 8.21 3.95 3.14
C ALA A 103 8.36 3.69 4.64
N SER A 104 8.71 4.75 5.37
CA SER A 104 8.63 4.82 6.84
C SER A 104 7.58 5.84 7.22
N GLU A 105 6.63 5.45 8.05
CA GLU A 105 5.45 6.25 8.39
C GLU A 105 5.40 6.40 9.92
N VAL A 106 5.52 7.64 10.39
CA VAL A 106 5.55 7.97 11.82
C VAL A 106 4.19 8.50 12.25
N ARG A 107 3.65 7.96 13.33
CA ARG A 107 2.39 8.42 13.91
C ARG A 107 2.54 9.86 14.40
N ARG A 108 1.70 10.76 13.87
CA ARG A 108 1.59 12.13 14.40
C ARG A 108 0.90 12.08 15.76
N ILE A 109 1.62 12.48 16.81
CA ILE A 109 1.07 12.59 18.16
C ILE A 109 0.54 14.01 18.32
N ASN A 110 -0.78 14.16 18.45
CA ASN A 110 -1.36 15.44 18.82
C ASN A 110 -1.26 15.56 20.34
N LEU A 111 -0.32 16.39 20.81
CA LEU A 111 -0.32 16.82 22.20
C LEU A 111 -1.53 17.74 22.38
N GLN A 112 -2.51 17.31 23.15
CA GLN A 112 -3.57 18.20 23.60
C GLN A 112 -2.93 19.22 24.55
N SER A 113 -2.88 20.49 24.12
CA SER A 113 -2.62 21.65 24.96
C SER A 113 -3.92 22.23 25.48
#